data_AF-A0A2V6MDK9-F1
#
_entry.id   AF-A0A2V6MDK9-F1
#
_cell.length_a   1.000
_cell.length_b   1.000
_cell.length_c   1.000
_cell.angle_alpha   90.00
_cell.angle_beta   90.00
_cell.angle_gamma   90.00
#
_symmetry.space_group_name_H-M   'P 1'
#
loop_
_entity.id
_entity.type
_entity.pdbx_description
1 polymer ?
#
loop_
_entity_poly.entity_id
_entity_poly.type
_entity_poly.pdbx_seq_one_letter_code
_entity_poly.pdbx_strand_id
1 'polypeptide(L)' 'CFHRLERLRDGNWRAWSAAERQFFIDDIRADQLNKGVMLVLEFHPQQSGELYPADVRELFLKNRARIFRSKVFLK' A
#
# COMPACT_ATOMS: atom_id res chain seq x y z
N CYS A 1 0.39 -7.47 9.08
CA CYS A 1 0.15 -6.36 8.12
C CYS A 1 1.49 -6.06 7.44
N PHE A 2 1.64 -6.38 6.16
CA PHE A 2 2.96 -6.58 5.50
C PHE A 2 3.84 -5.32 5.38
N HIS A 3 3.27 -4.13 5.61
CA HIS A 3 3.94 -2.84 5.40
C HIS A 3 4.21 -2.07 6.70
N ARG A 4 3.94 -2.67 7.87
CA ARG A 4 4.18 -2.06 9.19
C ARG A 4 5.52 -2.57 9.71
N LEU A 5 6.46 -1.66 9.95
CA LEU A 5 7.83 -1.97 10.35
C LEU A 5 7.98 -1.97 11.87
N GLU A 6 7.62 -0.87 12.52
CA GLU A 6 7.74 -0.70 13.97
C GLU A 6 6.63 0.20 14.53
N ARG A 7 6.34 0.05 15.82
CA ARG A 7 5.38 0.90 16.53
C ARG A 7 6.10 2.15 17.03
N LEU A 8 5.60 3.31 16.64
CA LEU A 8 6.13 4.61 17.06
C LEU A 8 5.58 5.01 18.44
N ARG A 9 6.23 5.98 19.08
CA ARG A 9 5.87 6.47 20.43
C ARG A 9 4.48 7.10 20.49
N ASP A 10 4.00 7.64 19.38
CA ASP A 10 2.66 8.21 19.23
C ASP A 10 1.57 7.13 19.05
N GLY A 11 1.95 5.86 19.04
CA GLY A 11 1.04 4.75 18.80
C GLY A 11 0.59 4.61 17.34
N ASN A 12 1.26 5.26 16.39
CA ASN A 12 1.14 4.92 14.98
C ASN A 12 2.16 3.83 14.61
N TRP A 13 1.91 3.13 13.51
CA TRP A 13 2.91 2.24 12.92
C TRP A 13 3.73 3.01 11.90
N ARG A 14 5.06 2.96 12.04
CA ARG A 14 5.97 3.29 10.94
C ARG A 14 5.68 2.31 9.81
N ALA A 15 5.31 2.86 8.66
CA ALA A 15 5.04 2.09 7.46
C ALA A 15 6.19 2.18 6.47
N TRP A 16 6.17 1.33 5.45
CA TRP A 16 7.02 1.47 4.27
C TRP A 16 6.92 2.88 3.68
N SER A 17 8.07 3.42 3.32
CA SER A 17 8.26 4.63 2.53
C SER A 17 7.69 4.50 1.12
N ALA A 18 7.57 5.62 0.40
CA ALA A 18 7.17 5.61 -1.00
C ALA A 18 8.12 4.78 -1.89
N ALA A 19 9.42 4.80 -1.61
CA ALA A 19 10.42 4.03 -2.38
C ALA A 19 10.26 2.52 -2.17
N GLU A 20 10.14 2.06 -0.93
CA GLU A 20 9.89 0.64 -0.61
C GLU A 20 8.58 0.14 -1.24
N ARG A 21 7.56 0.99 -1.26
CA ARG A 21 6.27 0.67 -1.90
C ARG A 21 6.36 0.61 -3.42
N GLN A 22 7.10 1.52 -4.05
CA GLN A 22 7.30 1.49 -5.50
C GLN A 22 8.09 0.25 -5.90
N PHE A 23 9.17 -0.07 -5.17
CA PHE A 23 9.92 -1.32 -5.34
C PHE A 23 9.00 -2.54 -5.27
N PHE A 24 8.14 -2.61 -4.26
CA PHE A 24 7.15 -3.68 -4.16
C PHE A 24 6.26 -3.71 -5.39
N ILE A 25 5.61 -2.60 -5.78
CA ILE A 25 4.72 -2.56 -6.96
C ILE A 25 5.43 -3.04 -8.24
N ASP A 26 6.69 -2.66 -8.43
CA ASP A 26 7.48 -3.07 -9.59
C ASP A 26 7.76 -4.58 -9.58
N ASP A 27 8.13 -5.13 -8.42
CA ASP A 27 8.41 -6.56 -8.22
C ASP A 27 7.18 -7.44 -8.48
N ILE A 28 6.04 -7.14 -7.86
CA ILE A 28 4.79 -7.89 -8.12
C ILE A 28 4.32 -7.75 -9.57
N ARG A 29 4.62 -6.64 -10.25
CA ARG A 29 4.27 -6.49 -11.68
C ARG A 29 5.17 -7.29 -12.60
N ALA A 30 6.45 -7.37 -12.28
CA ALA A 30 7.40 -8.13 -13.07
C ALA A 30 7.02 -9.62 -13.05
N ASP A 31 6.66 -10.15 -11.88
CA ASP A 31 6.65 -11.60 -11.67
C ASP A 31 5.29 -12.20 -11.31
N GLN A 32 4.35 -11.43 -10.76
CA GLN A 32 3.12 -11.97 -10.15
C GLN A 32 1.81 -11.52 -10.84
N LEU A 33 1.78 -10.32 -11.44
CA LEU A 33 0.60 -9.78 -12.12
C LEU A 33 0.59 -10.13 -13.61
N ASN A 34 0.41 -11.43 -13.90
CA ASN A 34 0.13 -11.89 -15.26
C ASN A 34 -1.33 -11.58 -15.68
N LYS A 35 -1.64 -11.74 -16.97
CA LYS A 35 -2.96 -11.35 -17.52
C LYS A 35 -4.10 -12.01 -16.76
N GLY A 36 -4.97 -11.18 -16.17
CA GLY A 36 -6.18 -11.62 -15.48
C GLY A 36 -6.05 -11.76 -13.97
N VAL A 37 -4.85 -11.61 -13.41
CA VAL A 37 -4.63 -11.59 -11.96
C VAL A 37 -4.84 -10.19 -11.40
N MET A 38 -5.35 -10.13 -10.17
CA MET A 38 -5.56 -8.90 -9.42
C MET A 38 -5.02 -9.09 -8.01
N LEU A 39 -4.14 -8.18 -7.59
CA LEU A 39 -3.67 -8.12 -6.22
C LEU A 39 -4.55 -7.16 -5.42
N VAL A 40 -4.96 -7.58 -4.23
CA VAL A 40 -5.71 -6.74 -3.28
C VAL A 40 -4.86 -6.51 -2.04
N LEU A 41 -4.56 -5.25 -1.76
CA LEU A 41 -3.89 -4.82 -0.53
C LEU A 41 -4.93 -4.23 0.42
N GLU A 42 -5.00 -4.76 1.64
CA GLU A 42 -5.87 -4.25 2.69
C GLU A 42 -5.07 -3.46 3.74
N PHE A 43 -5.49 -2.22 3.95
CA PHE A 43 -4.91 -1.29 4.90
C PHE A 43 -5.74 -1.25 6.17
N HIS A 44 -5.07 -1.42 7.31
CA HIS A 44 -5.72 -1.23 8.61
C HIS A 44 -5.46 0.19 9.09
N PRO A 45 -6.45 0.81 9.77
CA PRO A 45 -6.29 2.17 10.28
C PRO A 45 -5.12 2.28 11.25
N GLN A 46 -4.49 3.44 11.23
CA GLN A 46 -3.60 3.94 12.27
C GLN A 46 -4.41 4.32 13.51
N GLN A 47 -3.75 4.72 14.60
CA GLN A 47 -4.46 5.17 15.79
C GLN A 47 -5.27 6.45 15.52
N SER A 48 -4.82 7.28 14.59
CA SER A 48 -5.55 8.44 14.07
C SER A 48 -6.81 8.09 13.26
N GLY A 49 -7.04 6.81 12.94
CA GLY A 49 -8.09 6.38 12.02
C GLY A 49 -7.70 6.46 10.53
N GLU A 50 -6.58 7.10 10.21
CA GLU A 50 -6.06 7.19 8.84
C GLU A 50 -5.63 5.82 8.31
N LEU A 51 -5.97 5.50 7.06
CA LEU A 51 -5.67 4.20 6.46
C LEU A 51 -4.30 4.16 5.78
N TYR A 52 -3.97 5.22 5.06
CA TYR A 52 -2.70 5.41 4.39
C TYR A 52 -2.45 6.92 4.24
N PRO A 53 -1.18 7.36 4.30
CA PRO A 53 -0.85 8.76 4.05
C PRO A 53 -1.14 9.18 2.60
N ALA A 54 -1.23 10.50 2.36
CA ALA A 54 -1.60 11.06 1.05
C ALA A 54 -0.64 10.66 -0.08
N ASP A 55 0.67 10.66 0.17
CA ASP A 55 1.70 10.25 -0.79
C ASP A 55 1.56 8.78 -1.21
N VAL A 56 1.19 7.90 -0.28
CA VAL A 56 0.90 6.49 -0.55
C VAL A 56 -0.32 6.35 -1.46
N ARG A 57 -1.37 7.15 -1.21
CA ARG A 57 -2.55 7.18 -2.07
C ARG A 57 -2.18 7.58 -3.49
N GLU A 58 -1.43 8.66 -3.63
CA GLU A 58 -0.99 9.18 -4.93
C GLU A 58 -0.12 8.17 -5.69
N LEU A 59 0.79 7.48 -4.98
CA LEU A 59 1.62 6.43 -5.55
C LEU A 59 0.77 5.31 -6.18
N PHE A 60 -0.24 4.80 -5.47
CA PHE A 60 -1.11 3.75 -5.99
C PHE A 60 -1.96 4.23 -7.17
N LEU A 61 -2.48 5.46 -7.12
CA LEU A 61 -3.23 6.05 -8.23
C LEU A 61 -2.35 6.24 -9.48
N LYS A 62 -1.12 6.72 -9.32
CA LYS A 62 -0.13 6.84 -10.41
C LYS A 62 0.17 5.49 -11.03
N ASN A 63 0.20 4.45 -10.21
CA ASN A 63 0.32 3.06 -10.63
C ASN A 63 -1.02 2.45 -11.12
N ARG A 64 -2.00 3.27 -11.53
CA ARG A 64 -3.28 2.82 -12.10
C ARG A 64 -4.06 1.84 -11.19
N ALA A 65 -3.77 1.85 -9.89
CA ALA A 65 -4.52 1.05 -8.95
C ALA A 65 -5.90 1.68 -8.71
N ARG A 66 -6.91 0.84 -8.52
CA ARG A 66 -8.21 1.30 -8.03
C ARG A 66 -8.18 1.30 -6.51
N ILE A 67 -8.69 2.37 -5.90
CA ILE A 67 -8.76 2.48 -4.44
C ILE A 67 -10.22 2.52 -4.02
N PHE A 68 -10.59 1.71 -3.03
CA PHE A 68 -11.93 1.70 -2.44
C PHE A 68 -11.85 1.42 -0.94
N ARG A 69 -12.21 2.42 -0.14
CA ARG A 69 -12.10 2.39 1.33
C ARG A 69 -10.66 2.04 1.76
N SER A 70 -10.51 0.94 2.49
CA SER A 70 -9.23 0.39 2.96
C SER A 70 -8.51 -0.50 1.96
N LYS A 71 -9.04 -0.68 0.75
CA LYS A 71 -8.53 -1.64 -0.22
C LYS A 71 -7.95 -0.97 -1.45
N VAL A 72 -6.79 -1.46 -1.88
CA VAL A 72 -6.14 -1.09 -3.13
C VAL A 72 -6.11 -2.31 -4.03
N PHE A 73 -6.57 -2.13 -5.27
CA PHE A 73 -6.65 -3.17 -6.29
C PHE A 73 -5.63 -2.86 -7.38
N LEU A 74 -4.62 -3.72 -7.51
CA LEU A 74 -3.56 -3.65 -8.51
C LEU A 74 -3.78 -4.72 -9.57
N LYS A 75 -3.57 -4.32 -10.83
CA LYS A 75 -3.54 -5.16 -12.01
C LYS A 75 -2.21 -4.98 -12.71
#